data_AF-A0A5E7XYC7-F1
#
_entry.id   AF-A0A5E7XYC7-F1
#
_cell.length_a   1.000
_cell.length_b   1.000
_cell.length_c   1.000
_cell.angle_alpha   90.00
_cell.angle_beta   90.00
_cell.angle_gamma   90.00
#
_symmetry.space_group_name_H-M   'P 1'
#
loop_
_entity.id
_entity.type
_entity.pdbx_description
1 polymer ?
#
loop_
_entity_poly.entity_id
_entity_poly.type
_entity_poly.pdbx_seq_one_letter_code
_entity_poly.pdbx_strand_id
1 'polypeptide(L)'
;MMKKYLFLLLVVGYSGLSAQTLQVEITTKNDSDREKATARLLQEVLSEYDLSQWVFTRQVVIEQMAIPHSHPVLTLNTRSSDKTDILDTFVHEQLHWYVEKNPDAEKAAIDAFKKKYKEVPYQNAAGARDEYSTYLHLIVCYLEYRSMAILIGEEEAKQLMWNQTHYTWIYNKVIEDTAYLSNVLKQNGFDLVE
;
A
#
# COMPACT_ATOMS: atom_id res chain seq x y z
N MET A 1 65.12 32.69 -10.73
CA MET A 1 64.44 32.10 -9.55
C MET A 1 63.01 31.74 -9.95
N MET A 2 62.73 30.47 -10.22
CA MET A 2 61.39 29.98 -10.59
C MET A 2 60.60 29.66 -9.32
N LYS A 3 59.49 30.37 -9.08
CA LYS A 3 58.54 30.06 -8.01
C LYS A 3 57.75 28.80 -8.40
N LYS A 4 57.89 27.74 -7.60
CA LYS A 4 57.09 26.51 -7.72
C LYS A 4 55.69 26.80 -7.17
N TYR A 5 54.66 26.65 -8.01
CA TYR A 5 53.27 26.66 -7.55
C TYR A 5 52.89 25.25 -7.11
N LEU A 6 52.57 25.09 -5.83
CA LEU A 6 52.05 23.86 -5.25
C LEU A 6 50.53 23.87 -5.41
N PHE A 7 49.99 23.03 -6.29
CA PHE A 7 48.55 22.79 -6.39
C PHE A 7 48.12 21.87 -5.25
N LEU A 8 47.29 22.38 -4.33
CA LEU A 8 46.65 21.60 -3.29
C LEU A 8 45.35 21.01 -3.87
N LEU A 9 45.33 19.71 -4.13
CA LEU A 9 44.13 18.96 -4.51
C LEU A 9 43.30 18.70 -3.25
N LEU A 10 42.20 19.45 -3.11
CA LEU A 10 41.16 19.19 -2.12
C LEU A 10 40.36 17.95 -2.56
N VAL A 11 40.65 16.81 -1.94
CA VAL A 11 39.78 15.63 -2.03
C VAL A 11 38.61 15.89 -1.09
N VAL A 12 37.49 16.35 -1.65
CA VAL A 12 36.21 16.37 -0.95
C VAL A 12 35.73 14.92 -0.86
N GLY A 13 35.90 14.32 0.32
CA GLY A 13 35.33 13.02 0.61
C GLY A 13 33.80 13.13 0.62
N TYR A 14 33.15 12.62 -0.42
CA TYR A 14 31.72 12.35 -0.38
C TYR A 14 31.49 11.27 0.68
N SER A 15 31.01 11.69 1.84
CA SER A 15 30.44 10.78 2.82
C SER A 15 29.11 10.32 2.25
N GLY A 16 29.10 9.15 1.60
CA GLY A 16 27.86 8.50 1.21
C GLY A 16 27.05 8.26 2.47
N LEU A 17 25.96 9.01 2.65
CA LEU A 17 24.89 8.62 3.55
C LEU A 17 24.41 7.26 3.03
N SER A 18 24.77 6.19 3.74
CA SER A 18 24.18 4.89 3.47
C SER A 18 22.68 5.06 3.71
N ALA A 19 21.89 4.92 2.64
CA ALA A 19 20.44 4.77 2.78
C ALA A 19 20.22 3.61 3.75
N GLN A 20 19.65 3.91 4.93
CA GLN A 20 19.23 2.87 5.84
C GLN A 20 18.16 2.10 5.09
N THR A 21 18.47 0.88 4.67
CA THR A 21 17.50 0.01 4.01
C THR A 21 16.27 -0.05 4.91
N LEU A 22 15.08 0.24 4.35
CA LEU A 22 13.84 0.13 5.09
C LEU A 22 13.61 -1.36 5.38
N GLN A 23 14.23 -1.88 6.44
CA GLN A 23 14.06 -3.27 6.81
C GLN A 23 12.65 -3.45 7.37
N VAL A 24 11.88 -4.30 6.71
CA VAL A 24 10.62 -4.85 7.19
C VAL A 24 10.96 -6.14 7.92
N GLU A 25 10.53 -6.26 9.17
CA GLU A 25 10.63 -7.46 9.98
C GLU A 25 9.47 -8.40 9.63
N ILE A 26 9.81 -9.54 9.03
CA ILE A 26 8.84 -10.56 8.62
C ILE A 26 8.96 -11.74 9.58
N THR A 27 7.86 -12.09 10.22
CA THR A 27 7.76 -13.25 11.13
C THR A 27 6.67 -14.20 10.66
N THR A 28 6.75 -15.46 11.07
CA THR A 28 5.74 -16.49 10.80
C THR A 28 4.99 -16.80 12.09
N LYS A 29 3.67 -16.93 12.02
CA LYS A 29 2.83 -17.15 13.20
C LYS A 29 3.02 -18.55 13.81
N ASN A 30 3.12 -19.56 12.94
CA ASN A 30 3.12 -20.98 13.28
C ASN A 30 4.34 -21.74 12.73
N ASP A 31 5.28 -21.04 12.08
CA ASP A 31 6.47 -21.60 11.43
C ASP A 31 6.17 -22.70 10.39
N SER A 32 4.98 -22.68 9.78
CA SER A 32 4.59 -23.66 8.78
C SER A 32 5.39 -23.47 7.48
N ASP A 33 5.52 -24.53 6.68
CA ASP A 33 6.22 -24.44 5.39
C ASP A 33 5.56 -23.43 4.44
N ARG A 34 4.23 -23.28 4.52
CA ARG A 34 3.47 -22.31 3.74
C ARG A 34 3.77 -20.88 4.19
N GLU A 35 3.78 -20.62 5.50
CA GLU A 35 4.11 -19.30 6.03
C GLU A 35 5.54 -18.92 5.69
N LYS A 36 6.50 -19.84 5.83
CA LYS A 36 7.90 -19.63 5.45
C LYS A 36 8.05 -19.37 3.95
N ALA A 37 7.25 -20.03 3.11
CA ALA A 37 7.25 -19.79 1.67
C ALA A 37 6.74 -18.39 1.32
N THR A 38 5.61 -17.97 1.90
CA THR A 38 5.08 -16.61 1.72
C THR A 38 6.01 -15.55 2.29
N ALA A 39 6.68 -15.80 3.43
CA ALA A 39 7.67 -14.88 3.98
C ALA A 39 8.85 -14.66 3.02
N ARG A 40 9.36 -15.73 2.38
CA ARG A 40 10.38 -15.61 1.34
C ARG A 40 9.87 -14.85 0.12
N LEU A 41 8.63 -15.11 -0.31
CA LEU A 41 8.02 -14.42 -1.43
C LEU A 41 7.86 -12.91 -1.16
N LEU A 42 7.43 -12.53 0.04
CA LEU A 42 7.39 -11.12 0.46
C LEU A 42 8.80 -10.50 0.49
N GLN A 43 9.81 -11.26 0.94
CA GLN A 43 11.20 -10.78 0.91
C GLN A 43 11.69 -10.53 -0.51
N GLU A 44 11.31 -11.36 -1.48
CA GLU A 44 11.58 -11.15 -2.90
C GLU A 44 10.88 -9.89 -3.42
N VAL A 45 9.59 -9.70 -3.12
CA VAL A 45 8.83 -8.50 -3.48
C VAL A 45 9.51 -7.24 -2.94
N LEU A 46 9.90 -7.22 -1.66
CA LEU A 46 10.59 -6.10 -1.03
C LEU A 46 11.98 -5.81 -1.62
N SER A 47 12.58 -6.78 -2.30
CA SER A 47 13.87 -6.61 -3.00
C SER A 47 13.71 -6.16 -4.45
N GLU A 48 12.55 -6.43 -5.05
CA GLU A 48 12.25 -6.17 -6.46
C GLU A 48 11.66 -4.78 -6.68
N TYR A 49 10.86 -4.30 -5.73
CA TYR A 49 10.19 -3.00 -5.79
C TYR A 49 10.75 -2.01 -4.77
N ASP A 50 10.92 -0.75 -5.15
CA ASP A 50 11.14 0.33 -4.18
C ASP A 50 9.83 0.69 -3.50
N LEU A 51 9.58 0.08 -2.34
CA LEU A 51 8.36 0.30 -1.56
C LEU A 51 8.49 1.40 -0.50
N SER A 52 9.58 2.18 -0.50
CA SER A 52 9.92 3.09 0.60
C SER A 52 8.79 4.04 1.01
N GLN A 53 8.01 4.54 0.04
CA GLN A 53 6.87 5.44 0.28
C GLN A 53 5.62 4.76 0.87
N TRP A 54 5.49 3.43 0.72
CA TRP A 54 4.36 2.65 1.24
C TRP A 54 4.73 1.87 2.51
N VAL A 55 5.86 2.15 3.16
CA VAL A 55 6.25 1.49 4.42
C VAL A 55 5.81 2.30 5.65
N PHE A 56 4.58 2.06 6.14
CA PHE A 56 4.00 2.76 7.30
C PHE A 56 4.10 2.00 8.63
N THR A 57 4.11 0.67 8.59
CA THR A 57 4.62 -0.21 9.64
C THR A 57 5.74 -1.10 9.09
N ARG A 58 6.58 -1.60 9.99
CA ARG A 58 7.72 -2.48 9.67
C ARG A 58 7.54 -3.90 10.18
N GLN A 59 6.50 -4.16 10.96
CA GLN A 59 6.25 -5.48 11.53
C GLN A 59 5.19 -6.19 10.69
N VAL A 60 5.56 -7.33 10.12
CA VAL A 60 4.68 -8.17 9.32
C VAL A 60 4.68 -9.59 9.88
N VAL A 61 3.48 -10.13 10.06
CA VAL A 61 3.25 -11.53 10.41
C VAL A 61 2.68 -12.25 9.19
N ILE A 62 3.20 -13.42 8.87
CA ILE A 62 2.59 -14.34 7.92
C ILE A 62 1.82 -15.39 8.71
N GLU A 63 0.51 -15.46 8.49
CA GLU A 63 -0.37 -16.38 9.20
C GLU A 63 -1.24 -17.20 8.23
N GLN A 64 -1.10 -18.52 8.32
CA GLN A 64 -1.88 -19.44 7.50
C GLN A 64 -3.37 -19.35 7.84
N MET A 65 -4.23 -19.30 6.82
CA MET A 65 -5.70 -19.21 6.92
C MET A 65 -6.26 -17.88 7.46
N ALA A 66 -5.41 -16.92 7.84
CA ALA A 66 -5.86 -15.59 8.22
C ALA A 66 -6.56 -14.88 7.04
N ILE A 67 -7.46 -13.96 7.39
CA ILE A 67 -7.85 -12.88 6.48
C ILE A 67 -6.78 -11.79 6.66
N PRO A 68 -6.19 -11.26 5.58
CA PRO A 68 -5.24 -10.16 5.69
C PRO A 68 -5.83 -8.99 6.46
N HIS A 69 -5.00 -8.34 7.26
CA HIS A 69 -5.40 -7.19 8.06
C HIS A 69 -4.19 -6.40 8.53
N SER A 70 -4.39 -5.10 8.75
CA SER A 70 -3.36 -4.17 9.20
C SER A 70 -3.13 -4.19 10.71
N HIS A 71 -4.15 -4.48 11.54
CA HIS A 71 -4.09 -4.34 13.00
C HIS A 71 -4.35 -5.63 13.79
N PRO A 72 -3.71 -5.84 14.95
CA PRO A 72 -2.75 -4.92 15.61
C PRO A 72 -1.36 -4.93 15.00
N VAL A 73 -1.06 -5.93 14.16
CA VAL A 73 0.18 -6.06 13.38
C VAL A 73 -0.24 -6.44 11.96
N LEU A 74 0.47 -5.91 10.95
CA LEU A 74 0.16 -6.23 9.56
C LEU A 74 0.32 -7.73 9.36
N THR A 75 -0.76 -8.38 8.95
CA THR A 75 -0.81 -9.82 8.76
C THR A 75 -1.17 -10.14 7.32
N LEU A 76 -0.32 -10.91 6.65
CA LEU A 76 -0.59 -11.48 5.33
C LEU A 76 -0.95 -12.96 5.46
N ASN A 77 -1.81 -13.43 4.54
CA ASN A 77 -2.16 -14.84 4.47
C ASN A 77 -1.24 -15.62 3.51
N THR A 78 -1.45 -16.93 3.40
CA THR A 78 -0.65 -17.82 2.54
C THR A 78 -1.44 -18.36 1.33
N ARG A 79 -2.48 -17.65 0.87
CA ARG A 79 -3.38 -18.16 -0.18
C ARG A 79 -2.78 -18.03 -1.57
N SER A 80 -2.02 -16.97 -1.82
CA SER A 80 -1.37 -16.74 -3.11
C SER A 80 0.12 -17.10 -3.06
N SER A 81 0.61 -17.57 -4.20
CA SER A 81 2.04 -17.73 -4.51
C SER A 81 2.48 -16.78 -5.62
N ASP A 82 1.61 -15.87 -6.06
CA ASP A 82 1.91 -14.84 -7.05
C ASP A 82 2.53 -13.62 -6.36
N LYS A 83 3.62 -13.07 -6.92
CA LYS A 83 4.29 -11.90 -6.36
C LYS A 83 3.42 -10.66 -6.38
N THR A 84 2.64 -10.47 -7.45
CA THR A 84 1.76 -9.32 -7.63
C THR A 84 0.65 -9.33 -6.59
N ASP A 85 0.06 -10.50 -6.29
CA ASP A 85 -0.95 -10.62 -5.23
C ASP A 85 -0.37 -10.31 -3.84
N ILE A 86 0.87 -10.75 -3.57
CA ILE A 86 1.55 -10.45 -2.30
C ILE A 86 1.88 -8.96 -2.21
N LEU A 87 2.34 -8.35 -3.30
CA LEU A 87 2.61 -6.91 -3.39
C LEU A 87 1.34 -6.09 -3.14
N ASP A 88 0.26 -6.41 -3.85
CA ASP A 88 -1.06 -5.76 -3.73
C ASP A 88 -1.57 -5.82 -2.30
N THR A 89 -1.62 -7.03 -1.72
CA THR A 89 -2.08 -7.22 -0.33
C THR A 89 -1.19 -6.47 0.66
N PHE A 90 0.14 -6.50 0.48
CA PHE A 90 1.06 -5.76 1.35
C PHE A 90 0.80 -4.25 1.28
N VAL A 91 0.67 -3.69 0.08
CA VAL A 91 0.39 -2.27 -0.13
C VAL A 91 -0.97 -1.89 0.46
N HIS A 92 -2.01 -2.70 0.23
CA HIS A 92 -3.35 -2.51 0.79
C HIS A 92 -3.31 -2.36 2.32
N GLU A 93 -2.69 -3.32 3.00
CA GLU A 93 -2.64 -3.30 4.46
C GLU A 93 -1.75 -2.17 5.00
N GLN A 94 -0.72 -1.76 4.27
CA GLN A 94 0.07 -0.58 4.61
C GLN A 94 -0.73 0.72 4.46
N LEU A 95 -1.61 0.81 3.48
CA LEU A 95 -2.47 1.97 3.26
C LEU A 95 -3.51 2.15 4.36
N HIS A 96 -3.96 1.07 5.01
CA HIS A 96 -4.76 1.19 6.23
C HIS A 96 -4.02 1.96 7.34
N TRP A 97 -2.73 1.68 7.56
CA TRP A 97 -1.91 2.43 8.53
C TRP A 97 -1.70 3.89 8.13
N TYR A 98 -1.65 4.19 6.83
CA TYR A 98 -1.56 5.57 6.34
C TYR A 98 -2.86 6.34 6.59
N VAL A 99 -4.00 5.75 6.27
CA VAL A 99 -5.32 6.39 6.46
C VAL A 99 -5.58 6.64 7.95
N GLU A 100 -5.28 5.67 8.82
CA GLU A 100 -5.46 5.81 10.27
C GLU A 100 -4.67 6.99 10.87
N LYS A 101 -3.49 7.31 10.31
CA LYS A 101 -2.69 8.46 10.75
C LYS A 101 -3.29 9.82 10.36
N ASN A 102 -4.34 9.82 9.54
CA ASN A 102 -5.00 11.01 9.00
C ASN A 102 -6.51 11.01 9.28
N PRO A 103 -6.96 10.94 10.54
CA PRO A 103 -8.37 10.71 10.88
C PRO A 103 -9.31 11.84 10.44
N ASP A 104 -8.85 13.10 10.46
CA ASP A 104 -9.66 14.23 10.00
C ASP A 104 -9.87 14.20 8.47
N ALA A 105 -8.82 13.83 7.73
CA ALA A 105 -8.88 13.65 6.28
C ALA A 105 -9.78 12.46 5.90
N GLU A 106 -9.64 11.33 6.60
CA GLU A 106 -10.49 10.15 6.47
C GLU A 106 -11.95 10.54 6.65
N LYS A 107 -12.27 11.21 7.77
CA LYS A 107 -13.63 11.64 8.08
C LYS A 107 -14.19 12.55 6.99
N ALA A 108 -13.43 13.54 6.55
CA ALA A 108 -13.89 14.50 5.55
C ALA A 108 -14.11 13.87 4.17
N ALA A 109 -13.26 12.92 3.77
CA ALA A 109 -13.44 12.12 2.56
C ALA A 109 -14.71 11.24 2.64
N ILE A 110 -14.92 10.53 3.76
CA ILE A 110 -16.13 9.73 3.99
C ILE A 110 -17.39 10.61 3.96
N ASP A 111 -17.38 11.79 4.58
CA ASP A 111 -18.50 12.73 4.55
C ASP A 111 -18.81 13.22 3.12
N ALA A 112 -17.78 13.37 2.27
CA ALA A 112 -17.97 13.69 0.86
C ALA A 112 -18.57 12.51 0.07
N PHE A 113 -18.08 11.29 0.31
CA PHE A 113 -18.58 10.07 -0.34
C PHE A 113 -20.05 9.81 0.00
N LYS A 114 -20.46 9.99 1.26
CA LYS A 114 -21.86 9.88 1.70
C LYS A 114 -22.83 10.81 0.96
N LYS A 115 -22.35 11.95 0.44
CA LYS A 115 -23.19 12.87 -0.36
C LYS A 115 -23.46 12.32 -1.76
N LYS A 116 -22.51 11.58 -2.34
CA LYS A 116 -22.62 10.99 -3.68
C LYS A 116 -23.23 9.59 -3.65
N TYR A 117 -22.68 8.70 -2.83
CA TYR A 117 -23.09 7.31 -2.71
C TYR A 117 -24.01 7.15 -1.51
N LYS A 118 -25.31 7.40 -1.70
CA LYS A 118 -26.29 7.38 -0.58
C LYS A 118 -26.60 5.97 -0.06
N GLU A 119 -26.43 4.97 -0.91
CA GLU A 119 -26.65 3.56 -0.60
C GLU A 119 -25.42 2.79 -1.08
N VAL A 120 -24.77 2.09 -0.15
CA VAL A 120 -23.55 1.31 -0.42
C VAL A 120 -23.73 -0.12 0.09
N PRO A 121 -23.15 -1.13 -0.58
CA PRO A 121 -23.22 -2.49 -0.09
C PRO A 121 -22.39 -2.66 1.19
N TYR A 122 -22.80 -3.60 2.02
CA TYR A 122 -22.03 -4.10 3.17
C TYR A 122 -22.46 -5.53 3.47
N GLN A 123 -21.65 -6.28 4.24
CA GLN A 123 -21.87 -7.68 4.63
C GLN A 123 -22.05 -8.67 3.46
N ASN A 124 -21.41 -8.38 2.32
CA ASN A 124 -21.41 -9.25 1.15
C ASN A 124 -20.11 -9.03 0.35
N ALA A 125 -19.89 -9.80 -0.71
CA ALA A 125 -18.69 -9.69 -1.52
C ALA A 125 -18.54 -8.34 -2.26
N ALA A 126 -19.58 -7.51 -2.34
CA ALA A 126 -19.53 -6.22 -3.00
C ALA A 126 -19.04 -5.09 -2.07
N GLY A 127 -19.35 -5.16 -0.77
CA GLY A 127 -18.99 -4.16 0.23
C GLY A 127 -18.12 -4.70 1.35
N ALA A 128 -17.84 -3.87 2.35
CA ALA A 128 -17.10 -4.27 3.54
C ALA A 128 -18.03 -4.70 4.69
N ARG A 129 -17.50 -4.79 5.92
CA ARG A 129 -18.25 -5.33 7.08
C ARG A 129 -19.50 -4.49 7.47
N ASP A 130 -19.46 -3.19 7.20
CA ASP A 130 -20.49 -2.20 7.52
C ASP A 130 -20.36 -1.00 6.57
N GLU A 131 -21.32 -0.09 6.63
CA GLU A 131 -21.36 1.11 5.76
C GLU A 131 -20.09 1.97 5.90
N TYR A 132 -19.63 2.20 7.13
CA TYR A 132 -18.42 3.00 7.39
C TYR A 132 -17.20 2.36 6.73
N SER A 133 -17.05 1.05 6.93
CA SER A 133 -15.96 0.27 6.37
C SER A 133 -16.01 0.28 4.85
N THR A 134 -17.19 0.27 4.22
CA THR A 134 -17.29 0.39 2.76
C THR A 134 -16.76 1.74 2.26
N TYR A 135 -17.08 2.85 2.94
CA TYR A 135 -16.50 4.15 2.56
C TYR A 135 -15.00 4.24 2.86
N LEU A 136 -14.54 3.69 3.97
CA LEU A 136 -13.10 3.60 4.27
C LEU A 136 -12.36 2.87 3.15
N HIS A 137 -12.90 1.76 2.66
CA HIS A 137 -12.28 1.02 1.57
C HIS A 137 -12.38 1.73 0.21
N LEU A 138 -13.27 2.71 0.00
CA LEU A 138 -13.15 3.59 -1.18
C LEU A 138 -11.88 4.46 -1.12
N ILE A 139 -11.44 4.85 0.08
CA ILE A 139 -10.18 5.58 0.27
C ILE A 139 -9.01 4.62 0.02
N VAL A 140 -8.97 3.51 0.77
CA VAL A 140 -7.86 2.55 0.73
C VAL A 140 -7.70 1.94 -0.66
N CYS A 141 -8.78 1.45 -1.28
CA CYS A 141 -8.70 0.82 -2.61
C CYS A 141 -8.41 1.81 -3.73
N TYR A 142 -8.76 3.10 -3.59
CA TYR A 142 -8.29 4.11 -4.55
C TYR A 142 -6.78 4.31 -4.42
N LEU A 143 -6.27 4.48 -3.20
CA LEU A 143 -4.84 4.64 -2.98
C LEU A 143 -4.07 3.39 -3.43
N GLU A 144 -4.63 2.20 -3.20
CA GLU A 144 -4.11 0.91 -3.66
C GLU A 144 -4.01 0.88 -5.19
N TYR A 145 -5.10 1.15 -5.90
CA TYR A 145 -5.11 1.21 -7.37
C TYR A 145 -4.03 2.14 -7.91
N ARG A 146 -3.92 3.37 -7.38
CA ARG A 146 -2.91 4.33 -7.84
C ARG A 146 -1.49 3.89 -7.48
N SER A 147 -1.30 3.29 -6.30
CA SER A 147 -0.01 2.73 -5.88
C SER A 147 0.44 1.60 -6.81
N MET A 148 -0.48 0.68 -7.13
CA MET A 148 -0.22 -0.41 -8.08
C MET A 148 0.02 0.15 -9.49
N ALA A 149 -0.69 1.18 -9.92
CA ALA A 149 -0.43 1.82 -11.21
C ALA A 149 0.99 2.41 -11.31
N ILE A 150 1.55 2.92 -10.21
CA ILE A 150 2.94 3.38 -10.14
C ILE A 150 3.92 2.20 -10.18
N LEU A 151 3.59 1.10 -9.50
CA LEU A 151 4.50 -0.05 -9.29
C LEU A 151 4.56 -1.01 -10.48
N ILE A 152 3.42 -1.33 -11.07
CA ILE A 152 3.28 -2.34 -12.14
C ILE A 152 2.70 -1.77 -13.43
N GLY A 153 2.35 -0.48 -13.45
CA GLY A 153 1.78 0.19 -14.60
C GLY A 153 0.25 0.21 -14.60
N GLU A 154 -0.29 1.22 -15.27
CA GLU A 154 -1.71 1.58 -15.23
C GLU A 154 -2.65 0.47 -15.72
N GLU A 155 -2.33 -0.22 -16.82
CA GLU A 155 -3.21 -1.25 -17.39
C GLU A 155 -3.21 -2.54 -16.56
N GLU A 156 -2.06 -2.96 -16.05
CA GLU A 156 -1.96 -4.12 -15.15
C GLU A 156 -2.68 -3.86 -13.83
N ALA A 157 -2.53 -2.65 -13.27
CA ALA A 157 -3.25 -2.25 -12.07
C ALA A 157 -4.77 -2.26 -12.25
N LYS A 158 -5.30 -1.71 -13.37
CA LYS A 158 -6.74 -1.78 -13.65
C LYS A 158 -7.24 -3.22 -13.76
N GLN A 159 -6.49 -4.07 -14.46
CA GLN A 159 -6.85 -5.48 -14.61
C GLN A 159 -6.86 -6.20 -13.26
N LEU A 160 -5.88 -5.91 -12.39
CA LEU A 160 -5.85 -6.41 -11.03
C LEU A 160 -7.12 -6.03 -10.26
N MET A 161 -7.51 -4.74 -10.26
CA MET A 161 -8.72 -4.27 -9.59
C MET A 161 -9.99 -4.93 -10.12
N TRP A 162 -10.12 -5.14 -11.44
CA TRP A 162 -11.29 -5.81 -12.03
C TRP A 162 -11.41 -7.29 -11.69
N ASN A 163 -10.28 -7.97 -11.44
CA ASN A 163 -10.25 -9.40 -11.13
C ASN A 163 -10.55 -9.70 -9.66
N GLN A 164 -10.67 -8.68 -8.81
CA GLN A 164 -10.96 -8.86 -7.40
C GLN A 164 -12.33 -9.50 -7.20
N THR A 165 -12.38 -10.53 -6.35
CA THR A 165 -13.60 -11.29 -6.04
C THR A 165 -14.30 -10.82 -4.77
N HIS A 166 -13.69 -9.87 -4.06
CA HIS A 166 -14.20 -9.20 -2.88
C HIS A 166 -14.21 -7.70 -3.15
N TYR A 167 -14.95 -6.94 -2.35
CA TYR A 167 -15.11 -5.49 -2.51
C TYR A 167 -15.49 -5.09 -3.96
N THR A 168 -16.26 -5.92 -4.66
CA THR A 168 -16.46 -5.77 -6.11
C THR A 168 -17.13 -4.44 -6.48
N TRP A 169 -18.05 -3.94 -5.66
CA TRP A 169 -18.63 -2.60 -5.87
C TRP A 169 -17.61 -1.50 -5.61
N ILE A 170 -16.76 -1.65 -4.59
CA ILE A 170 -15.73 -0.68 -4.23
C ILE A 170 -14.72 -0.58 -5.38
N TYR A 171 -14.14 -1.69 -5.85
CA TYR A 171 -13.19 -1.67 -6.96
C TYR A 171 -13.81 -1.14 -8.26
N ASN A 172 -15.06 -1.49 -8.56
CA ASN A 172 -15.77 -0.90 -9.70
C ASN A 172 -15.87 0.63 -9.56
N LYS A 173 -16.19 1.15 -8.37
CA LYS A 173 -16.23 2.60 -8.13
C LYS A 173 -14.86 3.24 -8.19
N VAL A 174 -13.81 2.58 -7.70
CA VAL A 174 -12.44 3.07 -7.82
C VAL A 174 -12.08 3.32 -9.28
N ILE A 175 -12.39 2.37 -10.18
CA ILE A 175 -12.11 2.52 -11.60
C ILE A 175 -13.06 3.52 -12.27
N GLU A 176 -14.37 3.36 -12.13
CA GLU A 176 -15.38 4.17 -12.83
C GLU A 176 -15.40 5.64 -12.39
N ASP A 177 -15.16 5.90 -11.10
CA ASP A 177 -15.21 7.23 -10.49
C ASP A 177 -13.80 7.76 -10.13
N THR A 178 -12.73 7.23 -10.74
CA THR A 178 -11.32 7.59 -10.45
C THR A 178 -11.11 9.10 -10.26
N ALA A 179 -11.61 9.92 -11.19
CA ALA A 179 -11.43 11.37 -11.17
C ALA A 179 -12.15 12.04 -10.00
N TYR A 180 -13.32 11.54 -9.61
CA TYR A 180 -14.05 12.05 -8.45
C TYR A 180 -13.34 11.69 -7.15
N LEU A 181 -12.91 10.43 -7.01
CA LEU A 181 -12.20 9.96 -5.82
C LEU A 181 -10.88 10.71 -5.65
N SER A 182 -10.08 10.83 -6.72
CA SER A 182 -8.86 11.64 -6.75
C SER A 182 -9.10 13.06 -6.22
N ASN A 183 -10.10 13.76 -6.76
CA ASN A 183 -10.39 15.12 -6.35
C ASN A 183 -10.77 15.22 -4.86
N VAL A 184 -11.62 14.31 -4.39
CA VAL A 184 -12.02 14.29 -2.97
C VAL A 184 -10.81 14.01 -2.08
N LEU A 185 -10.01 12.98 -2.38
CA LEU A 185 -8.88 12.59 -1.55
C LEU A 185 -7.80 13.68 -1.52
N LYS A 186 -7.46 14.25 -2.68
CA LYS A 186 -6.51 15.35 -2.77
C LYS A 186 -6.95 16.59 -2.00
N GLN A 187 -8.22 16.97 -2.10
CA GLN A 187 -8.77 18.11 -1.35
C GLN A 187 -8.73 17.91 0.16
N ASN A 188 -8.71 16.66 0.62
CA ASN A 188 -8.65 16.30 2.03
C ASN A 188 -7.23 15.92 2.50
N GLY A 189 -6.19 16.09 1.66
CA GLY A 189 -4.80 15.92 2.06
C GLY A 189 -4.21 14.52 1.88
N PHE A 190 -4.85 13.65 1.09
CA PHE A 190 -4.26 12.39 0.67
C PHE A 190 -3.52 12.57 -0.67
N ASP A 191 -2.22 12.82 -0.63
CA ASP A 191 -1.36 13.11 -1.79
C ASP A 191 -0.27 12.04 -2.06
N LEU A 192 -0.33 10.91 -1.35
CA LEU A 192 0.63 9.80 -1.43
C LEU A 192 0.86 9.25 -2.86
N VAL A 193 -0.13 9.38 -3.74
CA VAL A 193 -0.19 8.69 -5.04
C VAL A 193 -0.45 9.63 -6.22
N GLU A 194 -0.12 10.91 -6.03
CA GLU A 194 -0.24 11.99 -7.04
C GLU A 194 0.98 12.09 -7.96
#